data_AF-A0A3D1R8A2-F1
#
_entry.id   AF-A0A3D1R8A2-F1
#
_cell.length_a   1.000
_cell.length_b   1.000
_cell.length_c   1.000
_cell.angle_alpha   90.00
_cell.angle_beta   90.00
_cell.angle_gamma   90.00
#
_symmetry.space_group_name_H-M   'P 1'
#
loop_
_entity.id
_entity.type
_entity.pdbx_description
1 polymer ?
#
loop_
_entity_poly.entity_id
_entity_poly.type
_entity_poly.pdbx_seq_one_letter_code
_entity_poly.pdbx_strand_id
1 'polypeptide(L)'
;MSGRRSSTSGSGSRSAASTTSSPGSVRCRASRPPSDLPDCWAQARFLAGLACAPRILRVRFFLFFLVLLLGLPARAAETVRIAIVDGATQITLAGKDLEVRHLEVGERYAPAPGGRSVVYLAKGEMMLDGAPVRAVDGVKYRSQGFVRVADKPVRGEIEVRPNGKGKLIAINVIPLEDYLAAVLGSEMPASFPP
;
A
#
# COMPACT_ATOMS: atom_id res chain seq x y z
N MET A 1 1.74 -47.87 -40.26
CA MET A 1 2.16 -46.93 -41.32
C MET A 1 2.77 -45.70 -40.64
N SER A 2 3.98 -45.20 -40.96
CA SER A 2 4.37 -44.45 -42.18
C SER A 2 3.49 -43.19 -42.38
N GLY A 3 3.96 -41.94 -42.51
CA GLY A 3 5.30 -41.31 -42.46
C GLY A 3 5.14 -39.78 -42.33
N ARG A 4 6.14 -38.89 -42.43
CA ARG A 4 7.59 -38.98 -42.72
C ARG A 4 8.34 -37.78 -42.04
N ARG A 5 9.66 -37.69 -42.25
CA ARG A 5 10.63 -36.65 -41.82
C ARG A 5 10.85 -35.54 -42.87
N SER A 6 11.23 -34.34 -42.45
CA SER A 6 12.32 -33.48 -43.00
C SER A 6 12.41 -32.17 -42.17
N SER A 7 13.52 -31.56 -41.72
CA SER A 7 14.99 -31.58 -41.96
C SER A 7 15.55 -30.62 -43.02
N THR A 8 15.98 -29.43 -42.57
CA THR A 8 17.00 -28.49 -43.13
C THR A 8 17.36 -27.50 -42.00
N SER A 9 18.59 -27.13 -41.61
CA SER A 9 19.97 -27.10 -42.14
C SER A 9 20.35 -25.91 -43.02
N GLY A 10 21.26 -25.06 -42.52
CA GLY A 10 21.90 -23.93 -43.22
C GLY A 10 22.15 -22.76 -42.25
N SER A 11 23.34 -22.25 -41.90
CA SER A 11 24.75 -22.29 -42.38
C SER A 11 25.21 -20.91 -42.89
N GLY A 12 26.14 -20.29 -42.16
CA GLY A 12 27.00 -19.18 -42.63
C GLY A 12 26.38 -17.77 -42.69
N SER A 13 27.17 -16.68 -42.75
CA SER A 13 28.62 -16.52 -42.50
C SER A 13 29.02 -15.02 -42.50
N ARG A 14 30.17 -14.67 -41.87
CA ARG A 14 30.99 -13.43 -42.11
C ARG A 14 30.33 -12.08 -41.75
N SER A 15 31.04 -10.94 -41.70
CA SER A 15 32.41 -10.56 -41.26
C SER A 15 32.51 -9.00 -41.35
N ALA A 16 33.67 -8.43 -40.99
CA ALA A 16 34.01 -6.99 -40.93
C ALA A 16 33.34 -6.21 -39.77
N ALA A 17 34.02 -5.44 -38.91
CA ALA A 17 35.26 -4.64 -38.96
C ALA A 17 35.09 -3.20 -39.51
N SER A 18 34.98 -2.24 -38.58
CA SER A 18 35.38 -0.84 -38.74
C SER A 18 35.67 -0.26 -37.33
N THR A 19 36.88 0.23 -37.04
CA THR A 19 37.51 1.53 -37.36
C THR A 19 37.30 2.58 -36.26
N THR A 20 38.33 2.69 -35.43
CA THR A 20 38.90 3.93 -34.84
C THR A 20 38.07 5.22 -34.83
N SER A 21 37.89 5.82 -33.64
CA SER A 21 38.46 7.15 -33.35
C SER A 21 38.34 7.53 -31.86
N SER A 22 39.42 8.09 -31.33
CA SER A 22 39.46 8.87 -30.07
C SER A 22 39.76 10.31 -30.46
N PRO A 23 39.18 11.32 -29.78
CA PRO A 23 40.09 12.33 -29.24
C PRO A 23 39.65 12.98 -27.91
N GLY A 24 40.64 13.47 -27.17
CA GLY A 24 40.59 14.86 -26.67
C GLY A 24 40.03 15.12 -25.28
N SER A 25 40.76 14.72 -24.23
CA SER A 25 40.55 15.28 -22.88
C SER A 25 41.06 16.74 -22.80
N VAL A 26 40.16 17.72 -22.90
CA VAL A 26 40.53 19.13 -22.75
C VAL A 26 40.65 19.50 -21.26
N ARG A 27 41.88 19.68 -20.78
CA ARG A 27 42.15 20.33 -19.48
C ARG A 27 42.01 21.85 -19.61
N CYS A 28 40.92 22.41 -19.10
CA CYS A 28 40.85 23.86 -18.86
C CYS A 28 41.81 24.23 -17.71
N ARG A 29 42.91 24.90 -18.06
CA ARG A 29 43.89 25.44 -17.11
C ARG A 29 43.32 26.72 -16.47
N ALA A 30 43.29 26.79 -15.15
CA ALA A 30 42.90 28.00 -14.44
C ALA A 30 43.88 29.15 -14.75
N SER A 31 43.38 30.21 -15.38
CA SER A 31 44.06 31.49 -15.51
C SER A 31 43.95 32.27 -14.20
N ARG A 32 45.07 32.84 -13.74
CA ARG A 32 45.06 33.79 -12.62
C ARG A 32 44.48 35.13 -13.10
N PRO A 33 43.65 35.82 -12.31
CA PRO A 33 43.26 37.19 -12.62
C PRO A 33 44.51 38.10 -12.56
N PRO A 34 44.62 39.10 -13.46
CA PRO A 34 45.70 40.08 -13.39
C PRO A 34 45.55 40.98 -12.17
N SER A 35 46.68 41.28 -11.52
CA SER A 35 46.82 42.44 -10.66
C SER A 35 46.80 43.69 -11.51
N ASP A 36 45.83 44.59 -11.28
CA ASP A 36 45.91 46.06 -11.45
C ASP A 36 44.52 46.67 -11.29
N LEU A 37 44.17 47.07 -10.06
CA LEU A 37 43.07 48.00 -9.78
C LEU A 37 43.52 48.94 -8.65
N PRO A 38 43.44 50.28 -8.84
CA PRO A 38 43.96 51.25 -7.89
C PRO A 38 43.03 51.49 -6.68
N ASP A 39 43.64 51.99 -5.61
CA ASP A 39 43.01 52.22 -4.31
C ASP A 39 41.82 53.19 -4.36
N CYS A 40 40.67 52.74 -3.86
CA CYS A 40 39.62 53.62 -3.38
C CYS A 40 38.73 52.92 -2.35
N TRP A 41 38.27 53.68 -1.35
CA TRP A 41 37.39 53.26 -0.25
C TRP A 41 38.04 52.38 0.84
N ALA A 42 38.89 53.05 1.61
CA ALA A 42 39.16 52.70 2.99
C ALA A 42 37.89 52.76 3.87
N GLN A 43 38.01 52.26 5.10
CA GLN A 43 37.14 52.54 6.26
C GLN A 43 35.69 51.99 6.24
N ALA A 44 35.56 50.69 6.54
CA ALA A 44 34.38 50.14 7.21
C ALA A 44 34.77 49.07 8.25
N ARG A 45 35.69 49.42 9.16
CA ARG A 45 36.21 48.52 10.20
C ARG A 45 35.78 48.98 11.60
N PHE A 46 34.48 48.88 11.90
CA PHE A 46 33.94 49.00 13.26
C PHE A 46 32.71 48.10 13.43
N LEU A 47 32.47 47.61 14.67
CA LEU A 47 31.38 46.70 15.07
C LEU A 47 31.47 45.22 14.64
N ALA A 48 32.68 44.65 14.63
CA ALA A 48 32.84 43.21 14.83
C ALA A 48 32.61 42.84 16.31
N GLY A 49 31.35 42.93 16.77
CA GLY A 49 31.05 42.95 18.20
C GLY A 49 29.60 42.67 18.60
N LEU A 50 28.90 41.74 17.94
CA LEU A 50 27.64 41.18 18.47
C LEU A 50 27.46 39.71 18.07
N ALA A 51 27.66 38.84 19.07
CA ALA A 51 27.02 37.55 19.28
C ALA A 51 26.75 36.61 18.07
N CYS A 52 27.64 35.63 17.91
CA CYS A 52 27.38 34.38 17.17
C CYS A 52 26.22 33.58 17.82
N ALA A 53 24.96 33.87 17.48
CA ALA A 53 23.78 33.34 18.19
C ALA A 53 22.55 32.83 17.38
N PRO A 54 22.42 32.91 16.03
CA PRO A 54 21.16 32.51 15.37
C PRO A 54 21.00 31.00 15.16
N ARG A 55 22.10 30.22 15.16
CA ARG A 55 22.06 28.77 14.81
C ARG A 55 21.48 27.90 15.93
N ILE A 56 21.86 28.16 17.18
CA ILE A 56 21.43 27.36 18.35
C ILE A 56 19.94 27.57 18.65
N LEU A 57 19.44 28.81 18.51
CA LEU A 57 18.03 29.12 18.74
C LEU A 57 17.12 28.45 17.70
N ARG A 58 17.51 28.45 16.41
CA ARG A 58 16.77 27.74 15.35
C ARG A 58 16.72 26.24 15.57
N VAL A 59 17.82 25.62 16.01
CA VAL A 59 17.83 24.17 16.33
C VAL A 59 16.95 23.85 17.53
N ARG A 60 16.96 24.67 18.60
CA ARG A 60 16.08 24.46 19.76
C ARG A 60 14.60 24.62 19.40
N PHE A 61 14.25 25.62 18.59
CA PHE A 61 12.87 25.82 18.13
C PHE A 61 12.39 24.68 17.21
N PHE A 62 13.25 24.23 16.29
CA PHE A 62 12.98 23.07 15.44
C PHE A 62 12.83 21.78 16.26
N LEU A 63 13.70 21.55 17.24
CA LEU A 63 13.61 20.38 18.13
C LEU A 63 12.34 20.43 18.99
N PHE A 64 11.95 21.59 19.50
CA PHE A 64 10.70 21.79 20.23
C PHE A 64 9.47 21.46 19.36
N PHE A 65 9.42 21.99 18.12
CA PHE A 65 8.36 21.65 17.17
C PHE A 65 8.37 20.16 16.77
N LEU A 66 9.55 19.54 16.62
CA LEU A 66 9.67 18.12 16.33
C LEU A 66 9.14 17.25 17.47
N VAL A 67 9.45 17.59 18.72
CA VAL A 67 8.90 16.90 19.91
C VAL A 67 7.39 17.11 20.02
N LEU A 68 6.88 18.31 19.69
CA LEU A 68 5.44 18.58 19.63
C LEU A 68 4.74 17.71 18.56
N LEU A 69 5.36 17.52 17.39
CA LEU A 69 4.84 16.64 16.33
C LEU A 69 4.89 15.16 16.73
N LEU A 70 5.92 14.71 17.45
CA LEU A 70 6.06 13.34 17.93
C LEU A 70 5.01 12.96 19.00
N GLY A 71 4.39 13.96 19.65
CA GLY A 71 3.30 13.76 20.61
C GLY A 71 1.90 13.63 20.00
N LEU A 72 1.75 13.67 18.67
CA LEU A 72 0.45 13.48 18.02
C LEU A 72 -0.08 12.07 18.28
N PRO A 73 -1.33 11.89 18.72
CA PRO A 73 -1.89 10.57 18.96
C PRO A 73 -1.94 9.78 17.65
N ALA A 74 -1.17 8.70 17.59
CA ALA A 74 -1.21 7.76 16.48
C ALA A 74 -2.59 7.08 16.45
N ARG A 75 -3.51 7.62 15.65
CA ARG A 75 -4.84 7.03 15.41
C ARG A 75 -4.74 5.79 14.53
N ALA A 76 -4.10 4.75 15.06
CA ALA A 76 -4.31 3.40 14.61
C ALA A 76 -5.72 2.97 15.02
N ALA A 77 -6.61 2.78 14.05
CA ALA A 77 -7.93 2.24 14.32
C ALA A 77 -7.79 0.77 14.74
N GLU A 78 -7.97 0.49 16.02
CA GLU A 78 -7.96 -0.88 16.54
C GLU A 78 -9.17 -1.63 15.99
N THR A 79 -8.96 -2.87 15.52
CA THR A 79 -9.99 -3.66 14.84
C THR A 79 -10.08 -5.06 15.43
N VAL A 80 -11.30 -5.52 15.66
CA VAL A 80 -11.61 -6.88 16.08
C VAL A 80 -11.90 -7.72 14.85
N ARG A 81 -11.31 -8.92 14.78
CA ARG A 81 -11.44 -9.86 13.65
C ARG A 81 -12.13 -11.13 14.12
N ILE A 82 -13.36 -11.34 13.66
CA ILE A 82 -14.25 -12.42 14.15
C ILE A 82 -14.52 -13.40 13.01
N ALA A 83 -14.16 -14.67 13.17
CA ALA A 83 -14.51 -15.70 12.19
C ALA A 83 -16.03 -15.96 12.18
N ILE A 84 -16.69 -15.71 11.06
CA ILE A 84 -18.13 -15.98 10.86
C ILE A 84 -18.34 -17.44 10.41
N VAL A 85 -17.44 -17.89 9.54
CA VAL A 85 -17.40 -19.20 8.90
C VAL A 85 -15.92 -19.61 8.76
N ASP A 86 -15.54 -20.79 9.23
CA ASP A 86 -14.24 -21.41 8.98
C ASP A 86 -14.46 -22.82 8.40
N GLY A 87 -13.64 -23.23 7.42
CA GLY A 87 -13.70 -24.56 6.82
C GLY A 87 -14.63 -24.73 5.61
N ALA A 88 -15.17 -23.65 5.04
CA ALA A 88 -16.07 -23.72 3.88
C ALA A 88 -15.32 -23.99 2.55
N THR A 89 -15.97 -24.64 1.58
CA THR A 89 -15.45 -24.77 0.19
C THR A 89 -15.88 -23.63 -0.71
N GLN A 90 -17.03 -23.03 -0.39
CA GLN A 90 -17.68 -21.95 -1.10
C GLN A 90 -18.38 -21.04 -0.08
N ILE A 91 -18.28 -19.73 -0.26
CA ILE A 91 -18.92 -18.72 0.57
C ILE A 91 -19.70 -17.79 -0.37
N THR A 92 -21.00 -17.68 -0.14
CA THR A 92 -21.84 -16.67 -0.80
C THR A 92 -21.93 -15.44 0.11
N LEU A 93 -21.75 -14.27 -0.50
CA LEU A 93 -21.99 -12.97 0.12
C LEU A 93 -23.10 -12.25 -0.66
N ALA A 94 -24.01 -11.59 0.05
CA ALA A 94 -25.05 -10.77 -0.56
C ALA A 94 -25.34 -9.53 0.28
N GLY A 95 -25.53 -8.37 -0.34
CA GLY A 95 -25.81 -7.13 0.36
C GLY A 95 -26.32 -6.05 -0.59
N LYS A 96 -26.99 -5.04 -0.03
CA LYS A 96 -27.33 -3.84 -0.79
C LYS A 96 -26.04 -3.06 -1.06
N ASP A 97 -25.84 -2.59 -2.29
CA ASP A 97 -24.66 -1.80 -2.68
C ASP A 97 -23.35 -2.50 -2.25
N LEU A 98 -23.29 -3.83 -2.42
CA LEU A 98 -22.14 -4.65 -2.06
C LEU A 98 -20.96 -4.29 -2.97
N GLU A 99 -19.84 -3.93 -2.37
CA GLU A 99 -18.58 -3.67 -3.08
C GLU A 99 -17.52 -4.69 -2.66
N VAL A 100 -16.66 -5.08 -3.60
CA VAL A 100 -15.56 -6.03 -3.44
C VAL A 100 -14.24 -5.37 -3.82
N ARG A 101 -13.14 -5.75 -3.16
CA ARG A 101 -11.77 -5.35 -3.45
C ARG A 101 -10.84 -6.52 -3.20
N HIS A 102 -9.87 -6.78 -4.07
CA HIS A 102 -8.81 -7.75 -3.79
C HIS A 102 -7.93 -7.27 -2.62
N LEU A 103 -7.32 -8.18 -1.85
CA LEU A 103 -6.43 -7.78 -0.74
C LEU A 103 -5.04 -7.29 -1.21
N GLU A 104 -4.81 -7.25 -2.52
CA GLU A 104 -3.59 -6.74 -3.15
C GLU A 104 -3.48 -5.21 -3.04
N VAL A 105 -2.26 -4.71 -2.93
CA VAL A 105 -1.99 -3.29 -2.65
C VAL A 105 -2.28 -2.42 -3.87
N GLY A 106 -3.14 -1.42 -3.73
CA GLY A 106 -3.49 -0.45 -4.78
C GLY A 106 -4.83 -0.72 -5.47
N GLU A 107 -5.42 -1.88 -5.24
CA GLU A 107 -6.77 -2.24 -5.66
C GLU A 107 -7.84 -1.32 -5.05
N ARG A 108 -8.93 -1.09 -5.78
CA ARG A 108 -10.06 -0.25 -5.35
C ARG A 108 -11.31 -1.09 -5.15
N TYR A 109 -12.20 -0.62 -4.27
CA TYR A 109 -13.55 -1.19 -4.18
C TYR A 109 -14.30 -0.97 -5.50
N ALA A 110 -14.87 -2.05 -6.02
CA ALA A 110 -15.72 -2.10 -7.20
C ALA A 110 -17.07 -2.75 -6.83
N PRO A 111 -18.19 -2.35 -7.45
CA PRO A 111 -19.49 -2.94 -7.16
C PRO A 111 -19.55 -4.43 -7.56
N ALA A 112 -20.03 -5.27 -6.66
CA ALA A 112 -20.30 -6.68 -6.93
C ALA A 112 -21.56 -6.81 -7.82
N PRO A 113 -21.49 -7.49 -8.97
CA PRO A 113 -22.62 -7.62 -9.90
C PRO A 113 -23.89 -8.16 -9.22
N GLY A 114 -25.00 -7.43 -9.32
CA GLY A 114 -26.28 -7.82 -8.71
C GLY A 114 -26.31 -7.82 -7.17
N GLY A 115 -25.33 -7.19 -6.50
CA GLY A 115 -25.28 -7.15 -5.04
C GLY A 115 -24.97 -8.51 -4.38
N ARG A 116 -24.47 -9.47 -5.16
CA ARG A 116 -24.12 -10.82 -4.72
C ARG A 116 -22.74 -11.17 -5.26
N SER A 117 -21.98 -11.94 -4.49
CA SER A 117 -20.68 -12.46 -4.90
C SER A 117 -20.45 -13.85 -4.30
N VAL A 118 -19.75 -14.70 -5.03
CA VAL A 118 -19.49 -16.10 -4.69
C VAL A 118 -17.99 -16.35 -4.74
N VAL A 119 -17.41 -16.64 -3.57
CA VAL A 119 -16.00 -17.04 -3.44
C VAL A 119 -15.93 -18.55 -3.27
N TYR A 120 -15.07 -19.23 -4.02
CA TYR A 120 -14.84 -20.67 -3.87
C TYR A 120 -13.39 -21.04 -4.18
N LEU A 121 -12.96 -22.24 -3.76
CA LEU A 121 -11.65 -22.79 -4.14
C LEU A 121 -11.83 -23.78 -5.29
N ALA A 122 -11.04 -23.60 -6.37
CA ALA A 122 -10.99 -24.51 -7.50
C ALA A 122 -9.53 -24.82 -7.85
N LYS A 123 -9.17 -26.11 -7.88
CA LYS A 123 -7.79 -26.58 -8.15
C LYS A 123 -6.68 -25.98 -7.25
N GLY A 124 -7.06 -25.46 -6.07
CA GLY A 124 -6.15 -24.77 -5.13
C GLY A 124 -6.11 -23.25 -5.29
N GLU A 125 -6.70 -22.70 -6.35
CA GLU A 125 -6.84 -21.26 -6.57
C GLU A 125 -8.16 -20.73 -5.99
N MET A 126 -8.16 -19.49 -5.49
CA MET A 126 -9.39 -18.79 -5.14
C MET A 126 -10.05 -18.24 -6.40
N MET A 127 -11.36 -18.48 -6.52
CA MET A 127 -12.21 -17.96 -7.57
C MET A 127 -13.23 -16.98 -6.98
N LEU A 128 -13.44 -15.86 -7.66
CA LEU A 128 -14.42 -14.82 -7.37
C LEU A 128 -15.37 -14.73 -8.55
N ASP A 129 -16.62 -15.14 -8.37
CA ASP A 129 -17.67 -15.07 -9.42
C ASP A 129 -17.27 -15.69 -10.78
N GLY A 130 -16.40 -16.71 -10.75
CA GLY A 130 -15.87 -17.42 -11.92
C GLY A 130 -14.51 -16.93 -12.42
N ALA A 131 -14.01 -15.79 -11.93
CA ALA A 131 -12.68 -15.27 -12.26
C ALA A 131 -11.62 -15.69 -11.23
N PRO A 132 -10.38 -16.04 -11.63
CA PRO A 132 -9.32 -16.37 -10.70
C PRO A 132 -8.81 -15.13 -9.95
N VAL A 133 -8.75 -15.23 -8.63
CA VAL A 133 -8.20 -14.21 -7.74
C VAL A 133 -6.69 -14.38 -7.69
N ARG A 134 -5.96 -13.40 -8.24
CA ARG A 134 -4.48 -13.38 -8.19
C ARG A 134 -3.93 -13.07 -6.79
N ALA A 135 -4.71 -12.36 -5.98
CA ALA A 135 -4.35 -12.02 -4.61
C ALA A 135 -4.35 -13.26 -3.70
N VAL A 136 -3.15 -13.78 -3.40
CA VAL A 136 -2.93 -14.94 -2.52
C VAL A 136 -3.59 -14.76 -1.13
N ASP A 137 -3.70 -13.51 -0.68
CA ASP A 137 -4.24 -13.14 0.64
C ASP A 137 -5.77 -13.03 0.72
N GLY A 138 -6.49 -13.08 -0.41
CA GLY A 138 -7.96 -13.08 -0.47
C GLY A 138 -8.62 -11.78 -0.95
N VAL A 139 -9.86 -11.56 -0.52
CA VAL A 139 -10.73 -10.44 -0.93
C VAL A 139 -11.43 -9.80 0.27
N LYS A 140 -11.74 -8.50 0.17
CA LYS A 140 -12.55 -7.73 1.12
C LYS A 140 -13.85 -7.24 0.48
N TYR A 141 -14.88 -7.18 1.30
CA TYR A 141 -16.21 -6.70 0.97
C TYR A 141 -16.66 -5.62 1.93
N ARG A 142 -17.46 -4.68 1.44
CA ARG A 142 -18.20 -3.71 2.27
C ARG A 142 -19.58 -3.44 1.68
N SER A 143 -20.47 -2.90 2.49
CA SER A 143 -21.82 -2.49 2.10
C SER A 143 -22.24 -1.29 2.95
N GLN A 144 -23.18 -0.49 2.44
CA GLN A 144 -23.85 0.57 3.20
C GLN A 144 -24.79 0.05 4.30
N GLY A 145 -24.95 -1.27 4.43
CA GLY A 145 -25.82 -1.91 5.42
C GLY A 145 -25.31 -3.28 5.85
N PHE A 146 -26.23 -4.24 6.01
CA PHE A 146 -25.87 -5.61 6.34
C PHE A 146 -25.38 -6.37 5.11
N VAL A 147 -24.25 -7.07 5.27
CA VAL A 147 -23.81 -8.14 4.36
C VAL A 147 -24.33 -9.46 4.94
N ARG A 148 -25.02 -10.27 4.15
CA ARG A 148 -25.30 -11.67 4.47
C ARG A 148 -24.12 -12.52 4.04
N VAL A 149 -23.52 -13.23 4.99
CA VAL A 149 -22.42 -14.18 4.76
C VAL A 149 -22.98 -15.57 5.04
N ALA A 150 -23.13 -16.38 4.00
CA ALA A 150 -24.10 -17.48 3.99
C ALA A 150 -25.48 -16.95 4.50
N ASP A 151 -26.00 -17.50 5.60
CA ASP A 151 -27.30 -17.13 6.16
C ASP A 151 -27.24 -16.10 7.31
N LYS A 152 -26.04 -15.65 7.69
CA LYS A 152 -25.84 -14.73 8.83
C LYS A 152 -25.75 -13.27 8.36
N PRO A 153 -26.65 -12.37 8.79
CA PRO A 153 -26.50 -10.94 8.55
C PRO A 153 -25.43 -10.36 9.48
N VAL A 154 -24.45 -9.66 8.92
CA VAL A 154 -23.33 -9.02 9.63
C VAL A 154 -23.13 -7.58 9.14
N ARG A 155 -22.54 -6.73 9.98
CA ARG A 155 -22.14 -5.35 9.66
C ARG A 155 -20.62 -5.24 9.68
N GLY A 156 -20.06 -4.31 8.91
CA GLY A 156 -18.62 -4.03 8.85
C GLY A 156 -17.99 -4.43 7.51
N GLU A 157 -16.66 -4.49 7.47
CA GLU A 157 -15.94 -5.08 6.33
C GLU A 157 -15.87 -6.60 6.50
N ILE A 158 -16.20 -7.36 5.45
CA ILE A 158 -16.04 -8.83 5.46
C ILE A 158 -14.81 -9.20 4.65
N GLU A 159 -13.92 -9.98 5.22
CA GLU A 159 -12.72 -10.47 4.57
C GLU A 159 -12.80 -11.98 4.35
N VAL A 160 -12.59 -12.43 3.11
CA VAL A 160 -12.60 -13.84 2.74
C VAL A 160 -11.23 -14.24 2.24
N ARG A 161 -10.60 -15.20 2.92
CA ARG A 161 -9.25 -15.69 2.61
C ARG A 161 -9.16 -17.22 2.71
N PRO A 162 -8.15 -17.87 2.13
CA PRO A 162 -7.87 -19.27 2.40
C PRO A 162 -7.44 -19.47 3.86
N ASN A 163 -7.86 -20.56 4.51
CA ASN A 163 -7.53 -20.87 5.91
C ASN A 163 -6.27 -21.75 6.07
N GLY A 164 -5.49 -21.93 5.01
CA GLY A 164 -4.31 -22.82 4.97
C GLY A 164 -4.61 -24.32 4.88
N LYS A 165 -5.83 -24.77 5.19
CA LYS A 165 -6.25 -26.19 5.17
C LYS A 165 -6.99 -26.58 3.88
N GLY A 166 -6.78 -25.83 2.79
CA GLY A 166 -7.53 -26.01 1.53
C GLY A 166 -9.02 -25.65 1.63
N LYS A 167 -9.40 -24.79 2.58
CA LYS A 167 -10.75 -24.25 2.78
C LYS A 167 -10.71 -22.72 2.86
N LEU A 168 -11.88 -22.10 2.83
CA LEU A 168 -12.10 -20.67 3.03
C LEU A 168 -12.52 -20.38 4.47
N ILE A 169 -12.11 -19.19 4.93
CA ILE A 169 -12.59 -18.55 6.15
C ILE A 169 -13.17 -17.17 5.77
N ALA A 170 -14.33 -16.82 6.34
CA ALA A 170 -14.90 -15.49 6.28
C ALA A 170 -14.78 -14.83 7.66
N ILE A 171 -14.21 -13.63 7.68
CA ILE A 171 -13.83 -12.88 8.87
C ILE A 171 -14.58 -11.55 8.84
N ASN A 172 -15.35 -11.23 9.87
CA ASN A 172 -15.83 -9.88 10.07
C ASN A 172 -14.70 -9.01 10.63
N VAL A 173 -14.48 -7.83 10.06
CA VAL A 173 -13.50 -6.84 10.51
C VAL A 173 -14.28 -5.58 10.92
N ILE A 174 -14.30 -5.33 12.23
CA ILE A 174 -15.09 -4.26 12.86
C ILE A 174 -14.13 -3.37 13.66
N PRO A 175 -14.28 -2.04 13.66
CA PRO A 175 -13.61 -1.18 14.65
C PRO A 175 -13.92 -1.63 16.09
N LEU A 176 -12.93 -1.53 16.98
CA LEU A 176 -13.11 -1.94 18.38
C LEU A 176 -14.23 -1.15 19.07
N GLU A 177 -14.33 0.15 18.81
CA GLU A 177 -15.36 1.04 19.36
C GLU A 177 -16.77 0.58 18.97
N ASP A 178 -17.01 0.27 17.69
CA ASP A 178 -18.28 -0.25 17.18
C ASP A 178 -18.64 -1.61 17.78
N TYR A 179 -17.65 -2.49 17.97
CA TYR A 179 -17.85 -3.79 18.60
C TYR A 179 -18.24 -3.64 20.09
N LEU A 180 -17.51 -2.81 20.84
CA LEU A 180 -17.81 -2.54 22.25
C LEU A 180 -19.18 -1.88 22.42
N ALA A 181 -19.53 -0.90 21.57
CA ALA A 181 -20.84 -0.28 21.58
C ALA A 181 -21.98 -1.29 21.31
N ALA A 182 -21.77 -2.23 20.37
CA ALA A 182 -22.74 -3.28 20.07
C ALA A 182 -22.91 -4.27 21.24
N VAL A 183 -21.81 -4.73 21.85
CA VAL A 183 -21.83 -5.68 22.97
C VAL A 183 -22.40 -5.05 24.26
N LEU A 184 -21.95 -3.84 24.61
CA LEU A 184 -22.49 -3.12 25.77
C LEU A 184 -23.98 -2.80 25.57
N GLY A 185 -24.39 -2.42 24.36
CA GLY A 185 -25.79 -2.18 24.04
C GLY A 185 -26.69 -3.42 24.04
N SER A 186 -26.13 -4.64 24.00
CA SER A 186 -26.88 -5.89 24.17
C SER A 186 -26.89 -6.42 25.60
N GLU A 187 -25.86 -6.14 26.40
CA GLU A 187 -25.70 -6.67 27.76
C GLU A 187 -26.16 -5.69 28.85
N MET A 188 -26.03 -4.37 28.64
CA MET A 188 -26.38 -3.35 29.63
C MET A 188 -27.68 -2.63 29.26
N PRO A 189 -28.60 -2.40 30.22
CA PRO A 189 -29.80 -1.62 29.98
C PRO A 189 -29.45 -0.15 29.76
N ALA A 190 -30.15 0.52 28.84
CA ALA A 190 -29.93 1.94 28.52
C ALA A 190 -30.17 2.92 29.69
N SER A 191 -30.72 2.45 30.82
CA SER A 191 -30.88 3.20 32.07
C SER A 191 -29.69 3.08 33.03
N PHE A 192 -28.61 2.40 32.63
CA PHE A 192 -27.40 2.29 33.45
C PHE A 192 -26.71 3.67 33.57
N PRO A 193 -26.27 4.10 34.77
CA PRO A 193 -25.62 5.40 34.94
C PRO A 193 -24.27 5.47 34.20
N PRO A 194 -23.90 6.64 33.65
CA PRO A 194 -22.62 6.85 32.97
C PRO A 194 -21.42 6.98 33.92
#